data_AF-A0A6L4ZSZ8-F1
#
_entry.id   AF-A0A6L4ZSZ8-F1
#
_cell.length_a   1.000
_cell.length_b   1.000
_cell.length_c   1.000
_cell.angle_alpha   90.00
_cell.angle_beta   90.00
_cell.angle_gamma   90.00
#
_symmetry.space_group_name_H-M   'P 1'
#
loop_
_entity.id
_entity.type
_entity.pdbx_description
1 polymer ?
#
loop_
_entity_poly.entity_id
_entity_poly.type
_entity_poly.pdbx_seq_one_letter_code
_entity_poly.pdbx_strand_id
1 'polypeptide(L)'
;MQQQFSAHLQALTTIALALDGDEAMSLFKFLPKEEQKLIKPRAEKFLALSENDRRAASSIGLKALRSEFLLRQITDVHPSHIALVLSNESAPIIRVIFHHLPTELVNEVSQHLTERTTHKLITYPEAPQIVPELLEVVKDAFIRQFTFILPGENPLTRFTTARLRVLLKEMSLQTIAVAMRRISRDELVASLQRFPRVFSKEVVRRLKLLRDIDTNHVLLAEKSLVWLTTQQLRNFSITEDSGLMLLAGGLLNESETLQKFITQKFSIEESGRFYDLLGRLRQADPALVAFAKDQVRQAITAILQARQPLIPNSPKTEAPVASAK
;
A
#
# COMPACT_ATOMS: atom_id res chain seq x y z
N MET A 1 -29.57 -5.53 17.76
CA MET A 1 -28.51 -5.17 16.79
C MET A 1 -28.98 -3.94 16.02
N GLN A 2 -28.37 -2.77 16.27
CA GLN A 2 -28.60 -1.60 15.41
C GLN A 2 -27.95 -1.90 14.05
N GLN A 3 -28.73 -1.91 12.97
CA GLN A 3 -28.17 -2.05 11.62
C GLN A 3 -27.21 -0.88 11.38
N GLN A 4 -25.94 -1.20 11.22
CA GLN A 4 -24.88 -0.21 11.09
C GLN A 4 -24.99 0.43 9.71
N PHE A 5 -25.26 1.74 9.71
CA PHE A 5 -25.44 2.51 8.49
C PHE A 5 -24.12 2.63 7.76
N SER A 6 -24.02 2.07 6.54
CA SER A 6 -22.75 2.01 5.81
C SER A 6 -22.20 3.42 5.57
N ALA A 7 -20.88 3.59 5.65
CA ALA A 7 -20.21 4.87 5.43
C ALA A 7 -20.56 5.49 4.06
N HIS A 8 -20.79 4.65 3.04
CA HIS A 8 -21.23 5.08 1.71
C HIS A 8 -22.61 5.74 1.74
N LEU A 9 -23.59 5.12 2.44
CA LEU A 9 -24.93 5.69 2.58
C LEU A 9 -24.89 7.00 3.39
N GLN A 10 -24.01 7.09 4.41
CA GLN A 10 -23.83 8.33 5.18
C GLN A 10 -23.28 9.45 4.30
N ALA A 11 -22.25 9.14 3.50
CA ALA A 11 -21.67 10.10 2.57
C ALA A 11 -22.69 10.56 1.53
N LEU A 12 -23.41 9.63 0.89
CA LEU A 12 -24.44 9.94 -0.10
C LEU A 12 -25.51 10.86 0.49
N THR A 13 -26.03 10.52 1.68
CA THR A 13 -27.07 11.31 2.35
C THR A 13 -26.57 12.72 2.69
N THR A 14 -25.36 12.81 3.26
CA THR A 14 -24.78 14.09 3.68
C THR A 14 -24.47 14.99 2.48
N ILE A 15 -23.98 14.42 1.38
CA ILE A 15 -23.67 15.17 0.14
C ILE A 15 -24.96 15.61 -0.54
N ALA A 16 -25.91 14.71 -0.75
CA ALA A 16 -27.16 15.02 -1.45
C ALA A 16 -27.94 16.13 -0.71
N LEU A 17 -28.06 16.03 0.62
CA LEU A 17 -28.74 17.05 1.43
C LEU A 17 -27.96 18.37 1.55
N ALA A 18 -26.63 18.33 1.44
CA ALA A 18 -25.81 19.54 1.43
C ALA A 18 -25.92 20.33 0.11
N LEU A 19 -26.11 19.64 -1.00
CA LEU A 19 -26.17 20.24 -2.34
C LEU A 19 -27.60 20.64 -2.73
N ASP A 20 -28.55 19.73 -2.58
CA ASP A 20 -29.90 19.87 -3.17
C ASP A 20 -31.00 20.05 -2.10
N GLY A 21 -30.65 20.03 -0.81
CA GLY A 21 -31.58 20.25 0.28
C GLY A 21 -32.78 19.29 0.23
N ASP A 22 -34.00 19.84 0.23
CA ASP A 22 -35.24 19.04 0.19
C ASP A 22 -35.37 18.24 -1.12
N GLU A 23 -34.81 18.72 -2.23
CA GLU A 23 -34.92 18.06 -3.54
C GLU A 23 -34.20 16.70 -3.56
N ALA A 24 -33.14 16.55 -2.75
CA ALA A 24 -32.42 15.29 -2.58
C ALA A 24 -33.28 14.15 -2.01
N MET A 25 -34.37 14.45 -1.30
CA MET A 25 -35.30 13.42 -0.81
C MET A 25 -35.91 12.61 -1.94
N SER A 26 -36.11 13.24 -3.10
CA SER A 26 -36.62 12.59 -4.29
C SER A 26 -35.63 11.58 -4.88
N LEU A 27 -34.32 11.75 -4.65
CA LEU A 27 -33.27 10.84 -5.11
C LEU A 27 -33.23 9.55 -4.28
N PHE A 28 -33.57 9.61 -2.99
CA PHE A 28 -33.57 8.42 -2.12
C PHE A 28 -34.61 7.37 -2.53
N LYS A 29 -35.61 7.70 -3.34
CA LYS A 29 -36.60 6.74 -3.85
C LYS A 29 -35.98 5.63 -4.73
N PHE A 30 -34.78 5.87 -5.28
CA PHE A 30 -34.06 4.92 -6.13
C PHE A 30 -33.23 3.91 -5.33
N LEU A 31 -33.07 4.09 -4.01
CA LEU A 31 -32.37 3.15 -3.16
C LEU A 31 -33.25 1.92 -2.83
N PRO A 32 -32.67 0.76 -2.49
CA PRO A 32 -33.43 -0.37 -1.95
C PRO A 32 -34.31 0.03 -0.75
N LYS A 33 -35.49 -0.60 -0.61
CA LYS A 33 -36.47 -0.25 0.44
C LYS A 33 -35.90 -0.32 1.86
N GLU A 34 -34.94 -1.21 2.09
CA GLU A 34 -34.25 -1.35 3.38
C GLU A 34 -33.41 -0.12 3.71
N GLU A 35 -32.62 0.36 2.75
CA GLU A 35 -31.79 1.57 2.90
C GLU A 35 -32.63 2.83 3.02
N GLN A 36 -33.75 2.91 2.28
CA GLN A 36 -34.69 4.02 2.40
C GLN A 36 -35.23 4.19 3.82
N LYS A 37 -35.60 3.08 4.49
CA LYS A 37 -36.09 3.10 5.87
C LYS A 37 -35.04 3.61 6.85
N LEU A 38 -33.77 3.37 6.57
CA LEU A 38 -32.66 3.86 7.39
C LEU A 38 -32.40 5.35 7.13
N ILE A 39 -32.37 5.79 5.87
CA ILE A 39 -31.97 7.14 5.48
C ILE A 39 -33.03 8.20 5.79
N LYS A 40 -34.31 7.93 5.47
CA LYS A 40 -35.38 8.96 5.56
C LYS A 40 -35.46 9.66 6.91
N PRO A 41 -35.47 8.97 8.07
CA PRO A 41 -35.55 9.64 9.36
C PRO A 41 -34.34 10.53 9.67
N ARG A 42 -33.16 10.20 9.13
CA ARG A 42 -31.95 11.03 9.29
C ARG A 42 -32.01 12.24 8.37
N ALA A 43 -32.45 12.05 7.13
CA ALA A 43 -32.59 13.12 6.17
C ALA A 43 -33.61 14.17 6.64
N GLU A 44 -34.76 13.74 7.15
CA GLU A 44 -35.79 14.63 7.72
C GLU A 44 -35.25 15.43 8.91
N LYS A 45 -34.53 14.78 9.84
CA LYS A 45 -33.86 15.47 10.96
C LYS A 45 -32.84 16.48 10.49
N PHE A 46 -32.10 16.15 9.43
CA PHE A 46 -31.10 17.03 8.86
C PHE A 46 -31.73 18.25 8.19
N LEU A 47 -32.82 18.05 7.45
CA LEU A 47 -33.55 19.12 6.76
C LEU A 47 -34.25 20.09 7.72
N ALA A 48 -34.64 19.60 8.91
CA ALA A 48 -35.22 20.40 9.98
C ALA A 48 -34.24 21.40 10.63
N LEU A 49 -32.93 21.27 10.37
CA LEU A 49 -31.92 22.22 10.86
C LEU A 49 -31.94 23.51 10.02
N SER A 50 -31.48 24.62 10.62
CA SER A 50 -31.25 25.86 9.88
C SER A 50 -30.19 25.66 8.79
N GLU A 51 -30.18 26.50 7.75
CA GLU A 51 -29.20 26.35 6.67
C GLU A 51 -27.74 26.40 7.15
N ASN A 52 -27.44 27.29 8.11
CA ASN A 52 -26.12 27.40 8.72
C ASN A 52 -25.74 26.14 9.52
N ASP A 53 -26.68 25.61 10.29
CA ASP A 53 -26.45 24.39 11.08
C ASP A 53 -26.31 23.16 10.16
N ARG A 54 -27.06 23.10 9.06
CA ARG A 54 -26.89 22.07 8.02
C ARG A 54 -25.49 22.13 7.42
N ARG A 55 -25.01 23.30 7.00
CA ARG A 55 -23.64 23.45 6.45
C ARG A 55 -22.58 23.02 7.46
N ALA A 56 -22.73 23.42 8.73
CA ALA A 56 -21.83 23.01 9.80
C ALA A 56 -21.86 21.50 10.03
N ALA A 57 -23.05 20.91 10.17
CA ALA A 57 -23.24 19.49 10.37
C ALA A 57 -22.73 18.64 9.19
N SER A 58 -22.96 19.08 7.93
CA SER A 58 -22.40 18.44 6.74
C SER A 58 -20.88 18.48 6.75
N SER A 59 -20.28 19.63 7.06
CA SER A 59 -18.82 19.77 7.11
C SER A 59 -18.21 18.83 8.15
N ILE A 60 -18.81 18.75 9.34
CA ILE A 60 -18.37 17.83 10.41
C ILE A 60 -18.55 16.37 9.98
N GLY A 61 -19.72 16.01 9.46
CA GLY A 61 -20.01 14.64 9.02
C GLY A 61 -19.09 14.16 7.90
N LEU A 62 -18.84 15.02 6.89
CA LEU A 62 -17.92 14.71 5.80
C LEU A 62 -16.47 14.58 6.28
N LYS A 63 -16.03 15.41 7.23
CA LYS A 63 -14.71 15.27 7.85
C LYS A 63 -14.58 13.95 8.60
N ALA A 64 -15.57 13.56 9.39
CA ALA A 64 -15.58 12.29 10.11
C ALA A 64 -15.54 11.09 9.15
N LEU A 65 -16.36 11.11 8.09
CA LEU A 65 -16.36 10.05 7.08
C LEU A 65 -15.02 9.97 6.32
N ARG A 66 -14.40 11.13 6.03
CA ARG A 66 -13.07 11.19 5.43
C ARG A 66 -12.01 10.61 6.37
N SER A 67 -12.02 10.99 7.64
CA SER A 67 -11.12 10.48 8.68
C SER A 67 -11.22 8.96 8.78
N GLU A 68 -12.44 8.42 8.84
CA GLU A 68 -12.68 6.96 8.86
C GLU A 68 -12.18 6.27 7.58
N PHE A 69 -12.45 6.86 6.41
CA PHE A 69 -11.97 6.33 5.13
C PHE A 69 -10.43 6.30 5.06
N LEU A 70 -9.77 7.38 5.49
CA LEU A 70 -8.30 7.47 5.48
C LEU A 70 -7.67 6.54 6.52
N LEU A 71 -8.28 6.35 7.69
CA LEU A 71 -7.87 5.34 8.66
C LEU A 71 -7.94 3.93 8.06
N ARG A 72 -8.92 3.62 7.23
CA ARG A 72 -8.94 2.32 6.52
C ARG A 72 -7.80 2.23 5.51
N GLN A 73 -7.46 3.31 4.83
CA GLN A 73 -6.32 3.35 3.90
C GLN A 73 -4.96 3.21 4.60
N ILE A 74 -4.88 3.46 5.91
CA ILE A 74 -3.63 3.29 6.65
C ILE A 74 -3.14 1.84 6.68
N THR A 75 -4.03 0.88 6.43
CA THR A 75 -3.67 -0.54 6.29
C THR A 75 -2.78 -0.82 5.09
N ASP A 76 -2.72 0.09 4.12
CA ASP A 76 -1.76 0.03 3.01
C ASP A 76 -0.39 0.61 3.39
N VAL A 77 -0.28 1.37 4.49
CA VAL A 77 1.00 1.91 4.96
C VAL A 77 1.75 0.81 5.71
N HIS A 78 3.04 0.67 5.42
CA HIS A 78 3.86 -0.33 6.11
C HIS A 78 3.97 -0.02 7.62
N PRO A 79 3.81 -1.02 8.50
CA PRO A 79 3.80 -0.83 9.96
C PRO A 79 4.99 -0.05 10.53
N SER A 80 6.19 -0.19 9.94
CA SER A 80 7.37 0.54 10.40
C SER A 80 7.28 2.07 10.23
N HIS A 81 6.61 2.58 9.20
CA HIS A 81 6.36 4.03 9.06
C HIS A 81 5.43 4.52 10.16
N ILE A 82 4.39 3.74 10.48
CA ILE A 82 3.46 4.06 11.57
C ILE A 82 4.21 4.07 12.91
N ALA A 83 5.04 3.07 13.16
CA ALA A 83 5.86 2.99 14.37
C ALA A 83 6.80 4.19 14.52
N LEU A 84 7.41 4.66 13.42
CA LEU A 84 8.27 5.85 13.43
C LEU A 84 7.49 7.10 13.82
N VAL A 85 6.31 7.33 13.24
CA VAL A 85 5.45 8.46 13.60
C VAL A 85 5.09 8.39 15.09
N LEU A 86 4.63 7.23 15.55
CA LEU A 86 4.22 7.02 16.95
C LEU A 86 5.37 7.08 17.95
N SER A 87 6.62 6.82 17.54
CA SER A 87 7.77 6.87 18.46
C SER A 87 8.03 8.26 19.05
N ASN A 88 7.55 9.31 18.35
CA ASN A 88 7.67 10.69 18.77
C ASN A 88 6.48 11.16 19.62
N GLU A 89 5.43 10.34 19.74
CA GLU A 89 4.20 10.68 20.44
C GLU A 89 4.24 10.33 21.93
N SER A 90 3.30 10.92 22.67
CA SER A 90 3.06 10.56 24.07
C SER A 90 2.28 9.25 24.18
N ALA A 91 2.51 8.48 25.25
CA ALA A 91 1.83 7.19 25.45
C ALA A 91 0.29 7.29 25.40
N PRO A 92 -0.35 8.33 25.99
CA PRO A 92 -1.79 8.51 25.87
C PRO A 92 -2.27 8.64 24.42
N ILE A 93 -1.56 9.41 23.58
CA ILE A 93 -1.91 9.59 22.16
C ILE A 93 -1.76 8.27 21.41
N ILE A 94 -0.66 7.53 21.63
CA ILE A 94 -0.44 6.23 20.99
C ILE A 94 -1.57 5.26 21.35
N ARG A 95 -2.01 5.23 22.62
CA ARG A 95 -3.12 4.36 23.06
C ARG A 95 -4.43 4.69 22.40
N VAL A 96 -4.73 5.99 22.23
CA VAL A 96 -5.92 6.45 21.50
C VAL A 96 -5.86 5.98 20.06
N ILE A 97 -4.72 6.17 19.39
CA ILE A 97 -4.54 5.74 18.00
C ILE A 97 -4.70 4.22 17.89
N PHE A 98 -4.02 3.44 18.73
CA PHE A 98 -4.11 1.98 18.75
C PHE A 98 -5.53 1.47 19.00
N HIS A 99 -6.32 2.15 19.84
CA HIS A 99 -7.72 1.81 20.08
C HIS A 99 -8.58 1.91 18.81
N HIS A 100 -8.19 2.74 17.84
CA HIS A 100 -8.93 2.97 16.60
C HIS A 100 -8.32 2.31 15.35
N LEU A 101 -7.17 1.65 15.47
CA LEU A 101 -6.57 0.87 14.39
C LEU A 101 -7.06 -0.58 14.45
N PRO A 102 -7.05 -1.31 13.31
CA PRO A 102 -7.27 -2.75 13.31
C PRO A 102 -6.27 -3.48 14.20
N THR A 103 -6.74 -4.46 14.99
CA THR A 103 -5.92 -5.20 15.95
C THR A 103 -4.70 -5.85 15.28
N GLU A 104 -4.86 -6.38 14.07
CA GLU A 104 -3.77 -6.98 13.29
C GLU A 104 -2.67 -5.96 13.01
N LEU A 105 -3.06 -4.75 12.59
CA LEU A 105 -2.12 -3.67 12.32
C LEU A 105 -1.43 -3.19 13.59
N VAL A 106 -2.15 -3.09 14.71
CA VAL A 106 -1.54 -2.73 16.01
C VAL A 106 -0.48 -3.74 16.42
N ASN A 107 -0.74 -5.04 16.23
CA ASN A 107 0.22 -6.10 16.53
C ASN A 107 1.47 -5.98 15.67
N GLU A 108 1.31 -5.73 14.36
CA GLU A 108 2.44 -5.53 13.44
C GLU A 108 3.24 -4.26 13.77
N VAL A 109 2.57 -3.13 14.03
CA VAL A 109 3.22 -1.87 14.40
C VAL A 109 4.01 -2.03 15.70
N SER A 110 3.47 -2.75 16.68
CA SER A 110 4.13 -3.00 17.96
C SER A 110 5.47 -3.72 17.82
N GLN A 111 5.65 -4.54 16.79
CA GLN A 111 6.93 -5.23 16.50
C GLN A 111 8.02 -4.27 16.01
N HIS A 112 7.64 -3.07 15.56
CA HIS A 112 8.56 -2.06 15.04
C HIS A 112 8.78 -0.88 16.00
N LEU A 113 8.12 -0.86 17.16
CA LEU A 113 8.33 0.18 18.16
C LEU A 113 9.70 0.04 18.82
N THR A 114 10.33 1.18 19.12
CA THR A 114 11.56 1.19 19.92
C THR A 114 11.28 0.71 21.35
N GLU A 115 12.29 0.13 22.01
CA GLU A 115 12.19 -0.28 23.43
C GLU A 115 11.70 0.86 24.32
N ARG A 116 12.19 2.08 24.07
CA ARG A 116 11.76 3.28 24.79
C ARG A 116 10.25 3.51 24.66
N THR A 117 9.70 3.38 23.45
CA THR A 117 8.26 3.56 23.22
C THR A 117 7.46 2.43 23.83
N THR A 118 7.93 1.18 23.73
CA THR A 118 7.30 0.03 24.35
C THR A 118 7.22 0.17 25.87
N HIS A 119 8.30 0.60 26.53
CA HIS A 119 8.29 0.88 27.97
C HIS A 119 7.30 1.98 28.36
N LYS A 120 7.21 3.06 27.58
CA LYS A 120 6.20 4.11 27.80
C LYS A 120 4.76 3.58 27.71
N LEU A 121 4.51 2.61 26.82
CA LEU A 121 3.18 2.02 26.67
C LEU A 121 2.86 1.08 27.84
N ILE A 122 3.83 0.36 28.38
CA ILE A 122 3.63 -0.52 29.54
C ILE A 122 3.18 0.29 30.76
N THR A 123 3.72 1.49 30.98
CA THR A 123 3.33 2.35 32.11
C THR A 123 1.96 3.01 31.94
N TYR A 124 1.41 3.03 30.72
CA TYR A 124 0.08 3.57 30.40
C TYR A 124 -0.75 2.51 29.65
N PRO A 125 -1.32 1.52 30.36
CA PRO A 125 -1.97 0.37 29.73
C PRO A 125 -3.29 0.73 29.01
N GLU A 126 -4.03 1.70 29.54
CA GLU A 126 -5.37 2.05 29.07
C GLU A 126 -5.38 3.32 28.22
N ALA A 127 -6.28 3.36 27.23
CA ALA A 127 -6.52 4.56 26.46
C ALA A 127 -7.32 5.58 27.31
N PRO A 128 -6.90 6.85 27.37
CA PRO A 128 -7.67 7.88 28.05
C PRO A 128 -9.05 8.04 27.39
N GLN A 129 -10.06 8.38 28.20
CA GLN A 129 -11.34 8.82 27.67
C GLN A 129 -11.18 10.24 27.10
N ILE A 130 -11.45 10.39 25.80
CA ILE A 130 -11.30 11.66 25.08
C ILE A 130 -12.66 12.06 24.51
N VAL A 131 -12.97 13.35 24.58
CA VAL A 131 -14.18 13.92 23.95
C VAL A 131 -14.11 13.75 22.42
N PRO A 132 -15.23 13.44 21.73
CA PRO A 132 -15.22 13.10 20.31
C PRO A 132 -14.53 14.12 19.42
N GLU A 133 -14.64 15.42 19.72
CA GLU A 133 -14.03 16.49 18.94
C GLU A 133 -12.49 16.42 18.99
N LEU A 134 -11.93 16.20 20.19
CA LEU A 134 -10.49 16.07 20.38
C LEU A 134 -9.97 14.77 19.76
N LEU A 135 -10.77 13.70 19.81
CA LEU A 135 -10.44 12.44 19.15
C LEU A 135 -10.27 12.62 17.63
N GLU A 136 -11.20 13.32 16.98
CA GLU A 136 -11.08 13.57 15.53
C GLU A 136 -9.87 14.46 15.20
N VAL A 137 -9.53 15.42 16.06
CA VAL A 137 -8.29 16.21 15.90
C VAL A 137 -7.04 15.32 15.98
N VAL A 138 -6.99 14.38 16.94
CA VAL A 138 -5.87 13.44 17.08
C VAL A 138 -5.76 12.53 15.86
N LYS A 139 -6.89 11.97 15.39
CA LYS A 139 -6.93 11.13 14.18
C LYS A 139 -6.47 11.92 12.96
N ASP A 140 -6.98 13.12 12.74
CA ASP A 140 -6.59 13.98 11.62
C ASP A 140 -5.10 14.32 11.67
N ALA A 141 -4.56 14.67 12.84
CA ALA A 141 -3.15 14.99 13.00
C ALA A 141 -2.24 13.80 12.68
N PHE A 142 -2.65 12.60 13.10
CA PHE A 142 -1.95 11.35 12.80
C PHE A 142 -2.02 10.98 11.32
N ILE A 143 -3.20 11.05 10.70
CA ILE A 143 -3.42 10.72 9.28
C ILE A 143 -2.61 11.67 8.39
N ARG A 144 -2.50 12.96 8.73
CA ARG A 144 -1.74 13.95 7.96
C ARG A 144 -0.24 13.64 7.86
N GLN A 145 0.29 12.73 8.66
CA GLN A 145 1.67 12.27 8.56
C GLN A 145 1.91 11.36 7.35
N PHE A 146 0.85 10.83 6.74
CA PHE A 146 0.91 9.91 5.61
C PHE A 146 0.39 10.57 4.34
N THR A 147 0.89 10.10 3.20
CA THR A 147 0.46 10.60 1.89
C THR A 147 -0.69 9.74 1.39
N PHE A 148 -1.83 10.35 1.04
CA PHE A 148 -2.94 9.64 0.42
C PHE A 148 -3.24 10.24 -0.94
N ILE A 149 -3.40 9.39 -1.94
CA ILE A 149 -3.75 9.77 -3.30
C ILE A 149 -5.06 9.09 -3.64
N LEU A 150 -6.02 9.86 -4.14
CA LEU A 150 -7.24 9.29 -4.71
C LEU A 150 -6.85 8.44 -5.93
N PRO A 151 -7.39 7.22 -6.08
CA PRO A 151 -7.07 6.38 -7.22
C PRO A 151 -7.22 7.14 -8.53
N GLY A 152 -6.10 7.37 -9.21
CA GLY A 152 -6.04 8.24 -10.38
C GLY A 152 -5.88 7.49 -11.69
N GLU A 153 -5.31 8.19 -12.67
CA GLU A 153 -4.88 7.63 -13.95
C GLU A 153 -3.71 6.66 -13.79
N ASN A 154 -2.81 6.92 -12.83
CA ASN A 154 -1.67 6.04 -12.62
C ASN A 154 -2.13 4.71 -11.99
N PRO A 155 -1.96 3.56 -12.68
CA PRO A 155 -2.46 2.27 -12.22
C PRO A 155 -1.83 1.81 -10.90
N LEU A 156 -0.63 2.28 -10.56
CA LEU A 156 0.07 1.91 -9.33
C LEU A 156 -0.67 2.42 -8.08
N THR A 157 -1.48 3.49 -8.18
CA THR A 157 -2.25 3.99 -7.04
C THR A 157 -3.31 2.98 -6.56
N ARG A 158 -3.65 1.99 -7.40
CA ARG A 158 -4.63 0.93 -7.10
C ARG A 158 -3.99 -0.33 -6.54
N PHE A 159 -2.66 -0.38 -6.45
CA PHE A 159 -1.97 -1.57 -5.99
C PHE A 159 -1.89 -1.57 -4.47
N THR A 160 -2.37 -2.65 -3.85
CA THR A 160 -2.14 -2.93 -2.43
C THR A 160 -0.67 -3.29 -2.22
N THR A 161 -0.21 -3.30 -0.97
CA THR A 161 1.16 -3.72 -0.61
C THR A 161 1.49 -5.10 -1.19
N ALA A 162 0.58 -6.08 -1.06
CA ALA A 162 0.77 -7.41 -1.64
C ALA A 162 0.94 -7.39 -3.17
N ARG A 163 0.14 -6.60 -3.90
CA ARG A 163 0.27 -6.49 -5.37
C ARG A 163 1.56 -5.79 -5.77
N LEU A 164 2.02 -4.79 -5.02
CA LEU A 164 3.33 -4.18 -5.26
C LEU A 164 4.47 -5.18 -5.03
N ARG A 165 4.39 -6.03 -4.01
CA ARG A 165 5.39 -7.11 -3.80
C ARG A 165 5.44 -8.08 -4.97
N VAL A 166 4.27 -8.48 -5.49
CA VAL A 166 4.19 -9.30 -6.70
C VAL A 166 4.80 -8.57 -7.88
N LEU A 167 4.45 -7.30 -8.11
CA LEU A 167 5.02 -6.48 -9.19
C LEU A 167 6.56 -6.43 -9.12
N LEU A 168 7.13 -6.08 -7.96
CA LEU A 168 8.57 -6.04 -7.76
C LEU A 168 9.21 -7.38 -8.13
N LYS A 169 8.70 -8.47 -7.54
CA LYS A 169 9.21 -9.83 -7.80
C LYS A 169 9.12 -10.23 -9.27
N GLU A 170 8.01 -9.92 -9.93
CA GLU A 170 7.80 -10.23 -11.35
C GLU A 170 8.81 -9.50 -12.24
N MET A 171 9.03 -8.20 -12.00
CA MET A 171 10.02 -7.42 -12.73
C MET A 171 11.45 -7.94 -12.50
N SER A 172 11.79 -8.27 -11.25
CA SER A 172 13.09 -8.82 -10.88
C SER A 172 13.39 -10.12 -11.59
N LEU A 173 12.49 -11.10 -11.46
CA LEU A 173 12.69 -12.45 -12.01
C LEU A 173 12.71 -12.42 -13.53
N GLN A 174 11.91 -11.55 -14.15
CA GLN A 174 11.96 -11.34 -15.59
C GLN A 174 13.31 -10.77 -16.02
N THR A 175 13.78 -9.70 -15.36
CA THR A 175 15.05 -9.04 -15.70
C THR A 175 16.23 -9.97 -15.49
N ILE A 176 16.24 -10.74 -14.39
CA ILE A 176 17.28 -11.75 -14.12
C ILE A 176 17.26 -12.84 -15.20
N ALA A 177 16.09 -13.37 -15.56
CA ALA A 177 15.99 -14.38 -16.61
C ALA A 177 16.47 -13.86 -17.97
N VAL A 178 16.11 -12.62 -18.33
CA VAL A 178 16.57 -11.97 -19.57
C VAL A 178 18.10 -11.81 -19.56
N ALA A 179 18.68 -11.30 -18.46
CA ALA A 179 20.12 -11.11 -18.33
C ALA A 179 20.90 -12.44 -18.40
N MET A 180 20.31 -13.53 -17.89
CA MET A 180 20.91 -14.86 -17.94
C MET A 180 20.73 -15.58 -19.29
N ARG A 181 20.16 -14.94 -20.32
CA ARG A 181 19.85 -15.63 -21.60
C ARG A 181 21.10 -16.05 -22.37
N ARG A 182 22.21 -15.33 -22.21
CA ARG A 182 23.46 -15.50 -22.98
C ARG A 182 24.58 -16.23 -22.24
N ILE A 183 24.39 -16.54 -20.95
CA ILE A 183 25.43 -17.25 -20.17
C ILE A 183 25.44 -18.73 -20.54
N SER A 184 26.59 -19.37 -20.38
CA SER A 184 26.71 -20.81 -20.63
C SER A 184 25.86 -21.63 -19.66
N ARG A 185 25.53 -22.87 -20.02
CA ARG A 185 24.73 -23.74 -19.16
C ARG A 185 25.38 -23.96 -17.79
N ASP A 186 26.70 -24.11 -17.75
CA ASP A 186 27.45 -24.37 -16.52
C ASP A 186 27.46 -23.13 -15.61
N GLU A 187 27.67 -21.94 -16.18
CA GLU A 187 27.57 -20.67 -15.46
C GLU A 187 26.15 -20.40 -14.97
N LEU A 188 25.13 -20.76 -15.74
CA LEU A 188 23.73 -20.66 -15.32
C LEU A 188 23.49 -21.54 -14.10
N VAL A 189 23.91 -22.80 -14.12
CA VAL A 189 23.75 -23.71 -12.98
C VAL A 189 24.47 -23.17 -11.75
N ALA A 190 25.72 -22.73 -11.89
CA ALA A 190 26.50 -22.14 -10.80
C ALA A 190 25.86 -20.86 -10.24
N SER A 191 25.34 -20.00 -11.12
CA SER A 191 24.65 -18.76 -10.71
C SER A 191 23.35 -19.05 -9.96
N LEU A 192 22.55 -20.00 -10.46
CA LEU A 192 21.26 -20.39 -9.88
C LEU A 192 21.38 -21.04 -8.50
N GLN A 193 22.53 -21.63 -8.16
CA GLN A 193 22.82 -22.17 -6.82
C GLN A 193 22.89 -21.08 -5.74
N ARG A 194 23.12 -19.82 -6.11
CA ARG A 194 23.16 -18.68 -5.18
C ARG A 194 21.78 -18.13 -4.83
N PHE A 195 20.74 -18.55 -5.56
CA PHE A 195 19.37 -18.11 -5.34
C PHE A 195 18.59 -19.11 -4.47
N PRO A 196 17.56 -18.66 -3.74
CA PRO A 196 16.57 -19.56 -3.17
C PRO A 196 15.97 -20.48 -4.24
N ARG A 197 15.83 -21.78 -3.93
CA ARG A 197 15.37 -22.81 -4.88
C ARG A 197 14.09 -22.44 -5.63
N VAL A 198 13.17 -21.72 -4.99
CA VAL A 198 11.92 -21.24 -5.59
C VAL A 198 12.20 -20.26 -6.73
N PHE A 199 13.11 -19.31 -6.52
CA PHE A 199 13.49 -18.34 -7.55
C PHE A 199 14.30 -18.99 -8.67
N SER A 200 15.21 -19.92 -8.34
CA SER A 200 15.99 -20.62 -9.37
C SER A 200 15.08 -21.38 -10.36
N LYS A 201 14.07 -22.09 -9.85
CA LYS A 201 13.06 -22.78 -10.68
C LYS A 201 12.30 -21.80 -11.58
N GLU A 202 11.92 -20.66 -11.03
CA GLU A 202 11.14 -19.64 -11.74
C GLU A 202 11.96 -18.94 -12.83
N VAL A 203 13.23 -18.63 -12.58
CA VAL A 203 14.16 -18.11 -13.60
C VAL A 203 14.33 -19.12 -14.75
N VAL A 204 14.53 -20.41 -14.44
CA VAL A 204 14.62 -21.47 -15.48
C VAL A 204 13.31 -21.58 -16.27
N ARG A 205 12.16 -21.49 -15.60
CA ARG A 205 10.85 -21.51 -16.26
C ARG A 205 10.73 -20.35 -17.25
N ARG A 206 11.12 -19.14 -16.86
CA ARG A 206 11.10 -17.95 -17.73
C ARG A 206 12.06 -18.09 -18.89
N LEU A 207 13.31 -18.49 -18.65
CA LEU A 207 14.29 -18.74 -19.71
C LEU A 207 13.76 -19.64 -20.82
N LYS A 208 12.99 -20.68 -20.49
CA LYS A 208 12.35 -21.58 -21.48
C LYS A 208 11.26 -20.89 -22.33
N LEU A 209 10.61 -19.87 -21.78
CA LEU A 209 9.58 -19.08 -22.48
C LEU A 209 10.19 -17.96 -23.34
N LEU A 210 11.43 -17.56 -23.06
CA LEU A 210 12.17 -16.52 -23.75
C LEU A 210 12.81 -17.04 -25.05
N ARG A 211 11.97 -17.30 -26.07
CA ARG A 211 12.43 -17.81 -27.38
C ARG A 211 13.16 -16.73 -28.18
N ASP A 212 12.48 -15.60 -28.40
CA ASP A 212 12.95 -14.49 -29.23
C ASP A 212 13.05 -13.21 -28.40
N ILE A 213 14.22 -12.96 -27.80
CA ILE A 213 14.52 -11.68 -27.14
C ILE A 213 15.53 -10.91 -27.99
N ASP A 214 15.25 -9.62 -28.18
CA ASP A 214 16.18 -8.67 -28.78
C ASP A 214 17.51 -8.58 -28.00
N THR A 215 18.63 -8.58 -28.73
CA THR A 215 19.97 -8.58 -28.11
C THR A 215 20.20 -7.32 -27.27
N ASN A 216 19.66 -6.17 -27.68
CA ASN A 216 19.80 -4.95 -26.88
C ASN A 216 19.03 -5.05 -25.55
N HIS A 217 17.88 -5.71 -25.55
CA HIS A 217 17.11 -5.96 -24.34
C HIS A 217 17.88 -6.84 -23.34
N VAL A 218 18.59 -7.86 -23.82
CA VAL A 218 19.50 -8.66 -22.97
C VAL A 218 20.61 -7.79 -22.39
N LEU A 219 21.28 -6.99 -23.22
CA LEU A 219 22.36 -6.10 -22.78
C LEU A 219 21.89 -5.08 -21.73
N LEU A 220 20.68 -4.53 -21.88
CA LEU A 220 20.10 -3.60 -20.90
C LEU A 220 19.76 -4.29 -19.57
N ALA A 221 19.25 -5.52 -19.61
CA ALA A 221 19.02 -6.31 -18.40
C ALA A 221 20.34 -6.65 -17.69
N GLU A 222 21.37 -7.07 -18.42
CA GLU A 222 22.72 -7.31 -17.89
C GLU A 222 23.29 -6.03 -17.26
N LYS A 223 23.23 -4.89 -17.98
CA LYS A 223 23.65 -3.58 -17.46
C LYS A 223 22.90 -3.20 -16.19
N SER A 224 21.61 -3.50 -16.09
CA SER A 224 20.80 -3.23 -14.89
C SER A 224 21.35 -3.99 -13.68
N LEU A 225 21.65 -5.28 -13.84
CA LEU A 225 22.21 -6.10 -12.76
C LEU A 225 23.64 -5.68 -12.40
N VAL A 226 24.48 -5.41 -13.40
CA VAL A 226 25.84 -4.92 -13.16
C VAL A 226 25.80 -3.59 -12.42
N TRP A 227 24.98 -2.64 -12.88
CA TRP A 227 24.80 -1.35 -12.23
C TRP A 227 24.42 -1.53 -10.75
N LEU A 228 23.48 -2.44 -10.43
CA LEU A 228 23.12 -2.76 -9.05
C LEU A 228 24.27 -3.32 -8.22
N THR A 229 25.04 -4.26 -8.77
CA THR A 229 26.19 -4.83 -8.05
C THR A 229 27.27 -3.78 -7.77
N THR A 230 27.49 -2.84 -8.70
CA THR A 230 28.44 -1.73 -8.50
C THR A 230 28.00 -0.74 -7.43
N GLN A 231 26.69 -0.68 -7.14
CA GLN A 231 26.16 0.22 -6.11
C GLN A 231 26.48 -0.20 -4.67
N GLN A 232 27.10 -1.37 -4.47
CA GLN A 232 27.52 -1.92 -3.17
C GLN A 232 26.41 -1.88 -2.10
N LEU A 233 25.17 -2.19 -2.50
CA LEU A 233 24.07 -2.34 -1.55
C LEU A 233 24.38 -3.57 -0.67
N ARG A 234 24.89 -3.34 0.54
CA ARG A 234 25.31 -4.40 1.47
C ARG A 234 24.07 -5.16 1.95
N ASN A 235 24.17 -6.48 2.05
CA ASN A 235 23.27 -7.37 2.81
C ASN A 235 21.87 -7.69 2.22
N PHE A 236 21.58 -7.40 0.95
CA PHE A 236 20.24 -7.67 0.36
C PHE A 236 20.24 -8.64 -0.82
N SER A 237 19.07 -9.20 -1.08
CA SER A 237 18.83 -10.11 -2.20
C SER A 237 18.82 -9.31 -3.50
N ILE A 238 19.67 -9.70 -4.47
CA ILE A 238 19.65 -9.14 -5.84
C ILE A 238 18.26 -9.18 -6.48
N THR A 239 17.40 -10.09 -6.04
CA THR A 239 16.01 -10.18 -6.51
C THR A 239 15.16 -9.02 -5.97
N GLU A 240 15.36 -8.57 -4.74
CA GLU A 240 14.59 -7.46 -4.18
C GLU A 240 15.08 -6.12 -4.76
N ASP A 241 16.39 -5.93 -4.80
CA ASP A 241 17.00 -4.69 -5.27
C ASP A 241 16.76 -4.45 -6.77
N SER A 242 16.75 -5.51 -7.59
CA SER A 242 16.40 -5.37 -9.02
C SER A 242 14.98 -4.88 -9.24
N GLY A 243 14.01 -5.42 -8.50
CA GLY A 243 12.62 -4.97 -8.60
C GLY A 243 12.47 -3.53 -8.13
N LEU A 244 13.13 -3.19 -7.02
CA LEU A 244 13.07 -1.85 -6.45
C LEU A 244 13.73 -0.81 -7.37
N MET A 245 14.84 -1.16 -8.00
CA MET A 245 15.51 -0.32 -9.00
C MET A 245 14.64 -0.08 -10.22
N LEU A 246 13.99 -1.12 -10.74
CA LEU A 246 13.09 -1.00 -11.89
C LEU A 246 11.90 -0.10 -11.53
N LEU A 247 11.33 -0.27 -10.34
CA LEU A 247 10.27 0.61 -9.85
C LEU A 247 10.77 2.07 -9.71
N ALA A 248 11.96 2.30 -9.15
CA ALA A 248 12.54 3.63 -9.02
C ALA A 248 12.77 4.28 -10.39
N GLY A 249 13.31 3.55 -11.36
CA GLY A 249 13.47 4.04 -12.74
C GLY A 249 12.13 4.32 -13.42
N GLY A 250 11.12 3.49 -13.17
CA GLY A 250 9.74 3.69 -13.63
C GLY A 250 9.11 4.97 -13.10
N LEU A 251 9.39 5.31 -11.83
CA LEU A 251 8.83 6.46 -11.14
C LEU A 251 9.70 7.73 -11.19
N LEU A 252 10.85 7.70 -11.90
CA LEU A 252 11.85 8.78 -11.88
C LEU A 252 11.29 10.17 -12.21
N ASN A 253 10.34 10.23 -13.14
CA ASN A 253 9.73 11.48 -13.63
C ASN A 253 8.32 11.71 -13.07
N GLU A 254 7.85 10.84 -12.18
CA GLU A 254 6.55 10.98 -11.53
C GLU A 254 6.60 12.01 -10.40
N SER A 255 5.44 12.45 -9.92
CA SER A 255 5.37 13.41 -8.82
C SER A 255 5.96 12.85 -7.53
N GLU A 256 6.58 13.72 -6.73
CA GLU A 256 7.11 13.35 -5.41
C GLU A 256 6.00 12.79 -4.50
N THR A 257 4.78 13.32 -4.61
CA THR A 257 3.61 12.79 -3.90
C THR A 257 3.33 11.34 -4.27
N LEU A 258 3.38 10.98 -5.56
CA LEU A 258 3.20 9.60 -6.00
C LEU A 258 4.34 8.69 -5.50
N GLN A 259 5.58 9.17 -5.60
CA GLN A 259 6.74 8.43 -5.06
C GLN A 259 6.55 8.15 -3.57
N LYS A 260 6.20 9.16 -2.75
CA LYS A 260 5.92 9.01 -1.31
C LYS A 260 4.80 8.01 -1.03
N PHE A 261 3.67 8.16 -1.75
CA PHE A 261 2.51 7.26 -1.63
C PHE A 261 2.85 5.80 -1.93
N ILE A 262 3.71 5.54 -2.93
CA ILE A 262 4.14 4.17 -3.25
C ILE A 262 5.15 3.68 -2.22
N THR A 263 6.13 4.52 -1.83
CA THR A 263 7.20 4.10 -0.92
C THR A 263 6.72 3.81 0.49
N GLN A 264 5.72 4.52 1.00
CA GLN A 264 5.17 4.25 2.35
C GLN A 264 4.52 2.86 2.47
N LYS A 265 4.28 2.15 1.36
CA LYS A 265 3.82 0.75 1.33
C LYS A 265 4.95 -0.25 1.56
N PHE A 266 6.20 0.19 1.50
CA PHE A 266 7.41 -0.57 1.81
C PHE A 266 7.94 -0.21 3.20
N SER A 267 8.85 -1.01 3.73
CA SER A 267 9.51 -0.68 5.00
C SER A 267 10.29 0.63 4.88
N ILE A 268 10.59 1.29 6.01
CA ILE A 268 11.45 2.48 6.04
C ILE A 268 12.79 2.22 5.34
N GLU A 269 13.39 1.06 5.58
CA GLU A 269 14.67 0.69 4.99
C GLU A 269 14.56 0.57 3.45
N GLU A 270 13.53 -0.12 2.97
CA GLU A 270 13.26 -0.24 1.53
C GLU A 270 12.93 1.10 0.88
N SER A 271 12.20 1.96 1.60
CA SER A 271 11.89 3.32 1.16
C SER A 271 13.17 4.14 1.02
N GLY A 272 14.08 4.08 2.00
CA GLY A 272 15.39 4.71 1.94
C GLY A 272 16.19 4.25 0.72
N ARG A 273 16.28 2.92 0.52
CA ARG A 273 16.93 2.33 -0.66
C ARG A 273 16.29 2.79 -1.96
N PHE A 274 14.97 2.87 -2.02
CA PHE A 274 14.26 3.36 -3.20
C PHE A 274 14.72 4.79 -3.55
N TYR A 275 14.79 5.70 -2.56
CA TYR A 275 15.23 7.07 -2.81
C TYR A 275 16.71 7.17 -3.16
N ASP A 276 17.57 6.32 -2.57
CA ASP A 276 18.98 6.23 -2.95
C ASP A 276 19.14 5.77 -4.41
N LEU A 277 18.41 4.73 -4.81
CA LEU A 277 18.36 4.22 -6.18
C LEU A 277 17.83 5.28 -7.15
N LEU A 278 16.73 5.95 -6.79
CA LEU A 278 16.13 7.04 -7.54
C LEU A 278 17.15 8.17 -7.79
N GLY A 279 17.88 8.58 -6.75
CA GLY A 279 18.93 9.61 -6.84
C GLY A 279 20.07 9.22 -7.78
N ARG A 280 20.55 7.97 -7.69
CA ARG A 280 21.61 7.44 -8.56
C ARG A 280 21.15 7.28 -10.01
N LEU A 281 19.89 6.87 -10.23
CA LEU A 281 19.31 6.71 -11.58
C LEU A 281 19.18 8.03 -12.34
N ARG A 282 19.09 9.17 -11.65
CA ARG A 282 19.13 10.50 -12.31
C ARG A 282 20.44 10.76 -13.06
N GLN A 283 21.52 10.08 -12.67
CA GLN A 283 22.84 10.19 -13.27
C GLN A 283 23.20 8.98 -14.15
N ALA A 284 22.30 8.00 -14.26
CA ALA A 284 22.54 6.79 -15.02
C ALA A 284 22.34 6.99 -16.53
N ASP A 285 22.75 5.99 -17.32
CA ASP A 285 22.48 5.92 -18.75
C ASP A 285 20.95 6.06 -19.01
N PRO A 286 20.51 7.02 -19.84
CA PRO A 286 19.10 7.18 -20.18
C PRO A 286 18.44 5.91 -20.72
N ALA A 287 19.21 5.05 -21.41
CA ALA A 287 18.71 3.77 -21.91
C ALA A 287 18.31 2.81 -20.78
N LEU A 288 19.02 2.86 -19.64
CA LEU A 288 18.70 2.07 -18.45
C LEU A 288 17.39 2.54 -17.81
N VAL A 289 17.17 3.86 -17.72
CA VAL A 289 15.93 4.43 -17.20
C VAL A 289 14.75 4.09 -18.12
N ALA A 290 14.94 4.20 -19.44
CA ALA A 290 13.93 3.82 -20.42
C ALA A 290 13.56 2.32 -20.31
N PHE A 291 14.57 1.46 -20.14
CA PHE A 291 14.38 0.04 -19.88
C PHE A 291 13.55 -0.20 -18.62
N ALA A 292 13.88 0.44 -17.50
CA ALA A 292 13.15 0.32 -16.24
C ALA A 292 11.67 0.72 -16.38
N LYS A 293 11.39 1.85 -17.07
CA LYS A 293 10.02 2.29 -17.37
C LYS A 293 9.24 1.27 -18.18
N ASP A 294 9.87 0.69 -19.19
CA ASP A 294 9.23 -0.33 -20.02
C ASP A 294 8.93 -1.60 -19.22
N GLN A 295 9.87 -2.07 -18.38
CA GLN A 295 9.64 -3.21 -17.49
C GLN A 295 8.47 -2.99 -16.53
N VAL A 296 8.38 -1.81 -15.92
CA VAL A 296 7.26 -1.45 -15.03
C VAL A 296 5.94 -1.47 -15.80
N ARG A 297 5.89 -0.85 -16.98
CA ARG A 297 4.69 -0.83 -17.83
C ARG A 297 4.24 -2.23 -18.23
N GLN A 298 5.17 -3.07 -18.68
CA GLN A 298 4.89 -4.45 -19.08
C GLN A 298 4.37 -5.27 -17.90
N ALA A 299 5.02 -5.17 -16.73
CA ALA A 299 4.64 -5.93 -15.55
C ALA A 299 3.28 -5.48 -14.98
N ILE A 300 2.99 -4.17 -14.96
CA ILE A 300 1.65 -3.66 -14.62
C ILE A 300 0.61 -4.23 -15.57
N THR A 301 0.87 -4.19 -16.88
CA THR A 301 -0.05 -4.71 -17.90
C THR A 301 -0.34 -6.19 -17.68
N ALA A 302 0.70 -6.99 -17.46
CA ALA A 302 0.57 -8.42 -17.18
C ALA A 302 -0.27 -8.69 -15.91
N ILE A 303 -0.01 -7.96 -14.82
CA ILE A 303 -0.75 -8.11 -13.54
C ILE A 303 -2.22 -7.65 -13.66
N LEU A 304 -2.52 -6.68 -14.52
CA LEU A 304 -3.90 -6.24 -14.76
C LEU A 304 -4.66 -7.20 -15.69
N GLN A 305 -3.98 -7.83 -16.64
CA GLN A 305 -4.56 -8.81 -17.56
C GLN A 305 -4.74 -10.19 -16.92
N ALA A 306 -3.90 -10.54 -15.95
CA ALA A 306 -4.09 -11.69 -15.07
C ALA A 306 -5.28 -11.44 -14.13
N ARG A 307 -6.51 -11.47 -14.69
CA ARG A 307 -7.79 -11.29 -13.97
C ARG A 307 -8.13 -12.43 -13.00
N GLN A 308 -7.17 -13.29 -12.66
CA GLN A 308 -7.31 -14.34 -11.64
C GLN A 308 -6.13 -14.25 -10.66
N PRO A 309 -6.34 -14.51 -9.36
CA PRO A 309 -5.28 -14.48 -8.38
C PRO A 309 -4.18 -15.48 -8.78
N LEU A 310 -3.01 -14.95 -9.15
CA LEU A 310 -1.83 -15.73 -9.55
C LEU A 310 -1.23 -16.57 -8.38
N ILE A 311 -1.84 -16.51 -7.21
CA ILE A 311 -1.49 -17.31 -6.04
C ILE A 311 -2.82 -17.70 -5.37
N PRO A 312 -3.31 -18.95 -5.48
CA PRO A 312 -4.22 -19.45 -4.47
C PRO A 312 -3.46 -19.39 -3.15
N ASN A 313 -4.05 -18.76 -2.14
CA ASN A 313 -3.54 -18.74 -0.77
C ASN A 313 -2.89 -20.09 -0.47
N SER A 314 -1.61 -20.07 -0.10
CA SER A 314 -0.96 -21.22 0.52
C SER A 314 -1.95 -21.77 1.54
N PRO A 315 -2.29 -23.07 1.52
CA PRO A 315 -3.22 -23.62 2.50
C PRO A 315 -2.70 -23.20 3.87
N LYS A 316 -3.55 -22.52 4.66
CA LYS A 316 -3.28 -22.31 6.07
C LYS A 316 -2.95 -23.70 6.60
N THR A 317 -1.71 -23.91 7.02
CA THR A 317 -1.29 -25.13 7.69
C THR A 317 -2.18 -25.22 8.93
N GLU A 318 -3.26 -26.00 8.84
CA GLU A 318 -4.04 -26.36 10.01
C GLU A 318 -3.07 -27.06 10.95
N ALA A 319 -2.80 -26.42 12.08
CA ALA A 319 -2.01 -27.02 13.13
C ALA A 319 -2.69 -28.34 13.53
N PRO A 320 -1.95 -29.45 13.68
CA PRO A 320 -2.54 -30.71 14.08
C PRO A 320 -3.18 -30.53 15.46
N VAL A 321 -4.50 -30.71 15.51
CA VAL A 321 -5.24 -30.82 16.76
C VAL A 321 -4.68 -32.04 17.49
N ALA A 322 -3.89 -31.79 18.53
CA ALA A 322 -3.44 -32.83 19.44
C ALA A 322 -4.68 -33.44 20.11
N SER A 323 -5.05 -34.64 19.69
CA SER A 323 -6.00 -35.49 20.38
C SER A 323 -5.39 -35.88 21.73
N ALA A 324 -5.91 -35.31 22.81
CA ALA A 324 -5.64 -35.79 24.16
C ALA A 324 -6.30 -37.18 24.33
N LYS A 325 -5.52 -38.14 24.81
CA LYS A 325 -6.01 -39.37 25.45
C LYS A 325 -6.12 -39.13 26.94
#